data_AF-A0A285C6X4-F1
#
_entry.id   AF-A0A285C6X4-F1
#
_cell.length_a   1.000
_cell.length_b   1.000
_cell.length_c   1.000
_cell.angle_alpha   90.00
_cell.angle_beta   90.00
_cell.angle_gamma   90.00
#
_symmetry.space_group_name_H-M   'P 1'
#
loop_
_entity.id
_entity.type
_entity.pdbx_description
1 polymer ?
#
loop_
_entity_poly.entity_id
_entity_poly.type
_entity_poly.pdbx_seq_one_letter_code
_entity_poly.pdbx_strand_id
1 'polypeptide(L)'
;MWVTKRPVAVTYRRNVIEPHAPAPPGTAPPWAGPVRLPVRPTVGRFLVLAGVFVCAACGLVYELELVALASYLIGDSVTQASVVLSVMVFAMGVGSLLAKRLRRHAAAGFGAIEAALALVGGCSAMALYAVFAWTGDWGGLWANGPRCLLVAFSLAIGLLIGAEVPLLMELIQRIRRQDAGGAVADLFAADYVGGLVGGLAFPFLLLPMLGQLTGALITGTVNAVVGGALVLGLFRRDLSRRARWLLVVANLAVLGVLAAAAVLVDDFERAARQAVYGDDVRVALQTDVQEVVLTGGTHGRPLDLFLDGRLRVSGLDERRYHEALVHPAMNGPHTRVLILGGGDGLAAREVLRHPDVRRVDVVELDAGVVRLARTDPALAALNGHAYADPRVHVTTCDAFGWLRQARPAAYDVVIADLPDPGITASTKLYSQEFYGLAHRALAPDGRLVVHAGPVSSRPRVFWTVDTTMRAAGLRTVPYRVDGRDEGFAAGPDRVTGASRAPRDWGFVLAAADTTPSLGLDPHAPPPRTLTGASLAADARTVARTRITGMPPSTLVHPEYAN
;
A
#
# COMPACT_ATOMS: atom_id res chain seq x y z
N MET A 1 3.43 38.45 69.80
CA MET A 1 4.64 38.89 70.53
C MET A 1 5.83 38.73 69.60
N TRP A 2 6.79 39.67 69.63
CA TRP A 2 7.95 39.87 68.72
C TRP A 2 7.66 40.78 67.51
N VAL A 3 7.69 42.11 67.66
CA VAL A 3 8.81 43.07 67.89
C VAL A 3 9.23 43.73 66.57
N THR A 4 9.03 45.04 66.55
CA THR A 4 9.38 46.05 65.55
C THR A 4 10.89 46.30 65.45
N LYS A 5 11.37 46.72 64.27
CA LYS A 5 12.40 47.78 64.13
C LYS A 5 12.39 48.44 62.75
N ARG A 6 12.73 49.73 62.77
CA ARG A 6 12.47 50.85 61.83
C ARG A 6 13.35 50.89 60.56
N PRO A 7 12.99 51.72 59.56
CA PRO A 7 13.62 51.75 58.23
C PRO A 7 14.86 52.68 58.19
N VAL A 8 15.82 52.36 57.33
CA VAL A 8 16.97 53.21 57.01
C VAL A 8 16.81 53.75 55.60
N ALA A 9 16.79 55.08 55.49
CA ALA A 9 16.81 55.82 54.25
C ALA A 9 18.21 55.80 53.61
N VAL A 10 18.27 55.64 52.29
CA VAL A 10 19.47 55.95 51.51
C VAL A 10 19.11 56.88 50.35
N THR A 11 19.83 57.99 50.35
CA THR A 11 19.68 59.21 49.57
C THR A 11 20.08 59.02 48.10
N TYR A 12 19.30 59.62 47.20
CA TYR A 12 19.54 59.70 45.76
C TYR A 12 20.83 60.47 45.43
N ARG A 13 21.75 59.88 44.65
CA ARG A 13 22.74 60.62 43.84
C ARG A 13 22.50 60.31 42.36
N ARG A 14 22.18 61.35 41.59
CA ARG A 14 22.11 61.34 40.12
C ARG A 14 23.51 61.11 39.55
N ASN A 15 23.72 59.98 38.88
CA ASN A 15 24.77 59.87 37.86
C ASN A 15 24.09 59.95 36.49
N VAL A 16 24.39 61.02 35.77
CA VAL A 16 24.01 61.25 34.38
C VAL A 16 24.79 60.24 33.52
N ILE A 17 24.07 59.38 32.79
CA ILE A 17 24.66 58.50 31.77
C ILE A 17 24.69 59.31 30.47
N GLU A 18 25.89 59.62 29.98
CA GLU A 18 26.09 60.16 28.64
C GLU A 18 25.65 59.12 27.58
N PRO A 19 24.94 59.50 26.50
CA PRO A 19 24.63 58.59 25.42
C PRO A 19 25.91 58.23 24.65
N HIS A 20 26.25 56.95 24.60
CA HIS A 20 27.35 56.43 23.78
C HIS A 20 27.17 56.81 22.30
N ALA A 21 28.19 57.42 21.72
CA ALA A 21 28.28 57.64 20.27
C ALA A 21 28.24 56.29 19.53
N PRO A 22 27.56 56.19 18.37
CA PRO A 22 27.55 54.96 17.59
C PRO A 22 28.96 54.62 17.10
N ALA A 23 29.37 53.37 17.31
CA ALA A 23 30.64 52.85 16.80
C ALA A 23 30.70 52.97 15.26
N PRO A 24 31.87 53.31 14.68
CA PRO A 24 32.02 53.33 13.23
C PRO A 24 31.75 51.94 12.64
N PRO A 25 31.12 51.83 11.46
CA PRO A 25 30.81 50.54 10.85
C PRO A 25 32.11 49.77 10.60
N GLY A 26 32.27 48.65 11.32
CA GLY A 26 33.34 47.71 11.11
C GLY A 26 33.38 47.23 9.66
N THR A 27 34.57 47.16 9.09
CA THR A 27 34.82 46.62 7.75
C THR A 27 34.28 45.19 7.68
N ALA A 28 33.38 44.94 6.73
CA ALA A 28 32.75 43.64 6.55
C ALA A 28 33.81 42.56 6.26
N PRO A 29 33.68 41.34 6.81
CA PRO A 29 34.61 40.25 6.51
C PRO A 29 34.62 39.95 5.00
N PRO A 30 35.78 39.63 4.39
CA PRO A 30 35.97 39.52 2.93
C PRO A 30 35.14 38.42 2.24
N TRP A 31 34.37 37.64 2.99
CA TRP A 31 33.56 36.52 2.53
C TRP A 31 32.06 36.90 2.42
N ALA A 32 31.72 38.16 2.74
CA ALA A 32 30.36 38.70 2.78
C ALA A 32 30.04 39.62 1.58
N GLY A 33 30.63 39.37 0.42
CA GLY A 33 30.26 40.05 -0.83
C GLY A 33 29.05 39.36 -1.48
N PRO A 34 28.13 40.12 -2.12
CA PRO A 34 27.03 39.52 -2.88
C PRO A 34 27.58 38.62 -3.99
N VAL A 35 27.02 37.41 -4.12
CA VAL A 35 27.45 36.43 -5.14
C VAL A 35 27.24 37.02 -6.54
N ARG A 36 28.28 36.98 -7.40
CA ARG A 36 28.16 37.37 -8.80
C ARG A 36 27.53 36.24 -9.61
N LEU A 37 26.21 36.16 -9.56
CA LEU A 37 25.42 35.25 -10.38
C LEU A 37 25.66 35.52 -11.88
N PRO A 38 25.60 34.49 -12.74
CA PRO A 38 25.66 34.65 -14.20
C PRO A 38 24.41 35.32 -14.80
N VAL A 39 23.34 35.51 -14.00
CA VAL A 39 22.05 36.08 -14.40
C VAL A 39 21.61 37.22 -13.47
N ARG A 40 20.57 37.96 -13.86
CA ARG A 40 19.97 39.01 -13.02
C ARG A 40 19.49 38.40 -11.68
N PRO A 41 19.62 39.10 -10.53
CA PRO A 41 19.24 38.56 -9.22
C PRO A 41 17.80 38.05 -9.12
N THR A 42 16.84 38.74 -9.78
CA THR A 42 15.43 38.31 -9.84
C THR A 42 15.27 36.97 -10.55
N VAL A 43 15.98 36.77 -11.66
CA VAL A 43 15.96 35.51 -12.42
C VAL A 43 16.66 34.41 -11.62
N GLY A 44 17.79 34.71 -10.98
CA GLY A 44 18.48 33.76 -10.09
C GLY A 44 17.59 33.28 -8.94
N ARG A 45 16.86 34.19 -8.29
CA ARG A 45 15.88 33.84 -7.24
C ARG A 45 14.78 32.94 -7.78
N PHE A 46 14.18 33.32 -8.91
CA PHE A 46 13.13 32.53 -9.53
C PHE A 46 13.62 31.11 -9.84
N LEU A 47 14.83 30.96 -10.41
CA LEU A 47 15.42 29.65 -10.70
C LEU A 47 15.64 28.83 -9.43
N VAL A 48 16.12 29.44 -8.33
CA VAL A 48 16.25 28.73 -7.05
C VAL A 48 14.88 28.30 -6.52
N LEU A 49 13.87 29.16 -6.52
CA LEU A 49 12.52 28.81 -6.08
C LEU A 49 11.88 27.73 -6.96
N ALA A 50 12.10 27.77 -8.27
CA ALA A 50 11.67 26.71 -9.18
C ALA A 50 12.40 25.39 -8.88
N GLY A 51 13.68 25.45 -8.52
CA GLY A 51 14.42 24.28 -8.06
C GLY A 51 13.87 23.73 -6.75
N VAL A 52 13.62 24.58 -5.75
CA VAL A 52 12.96 24.19 -4.48
C VAL A 52 11.65 23.46 -4.77
N PHE A 53 10.81 24.05 -5.63
CA PHE A 53 9.55 23.44 -6.04
C PHE A 53 9.74 22.03 -6.63
N VAL A 54 10.73 21.82 -7.51
CA VAL A 54 11.00 20.50 -8.09
C VAL A 54 11.58 19.53 -7.07
N CYS A 55 12.49 19.98 -6.20
CA CYS A 55 13.09 19.13 -5.16
C CYS A 55 12.01 18.68 -4.16
N ALA A 56 11.12 19.58 -3.74
CA ALA A 56 9.97 19.26 -2.89
C ALA A 56 8.99 18.29 -3.57
N ALA A 57 8.73 18.47 -4.87
CA ALA A 57 7.93 17.53 -5.64
C ALA A 57 8.56 16.13 -5.69
N CYS A 58 9.88 16.03 -5.95
CA CYS A 58 10.59 14.76 -5.97
C CYS A 58 10.64 14.10 -4.58
N GLY A 59 10.88 14.89 -3.53
CA GLY A 59 10.89 14.42 -2.15
C GLY A 59 9.56 13.78 -1.74
N LEU A 60 8.43 14.42 -2.08
CA LEU A 60 7.12 13.85 -1.79
C LEU A 60 6.80 12.62 -2.68
N VAL A 61 7.28 12.58 -3.92
CA VAL A 61 7.15 11.38 -4.76
C VAL A 61 7.87 10.20 -4.11
N TYR A 62 9.11 10.36 -3.64
CA TYR A 62 9.83 9.28 -2.95
C TYR A 62 9.13 8.82 -1.68
N GLU A 63 8.57 9.75 -0.91
CA GLU A 63 7.79 9.42 0.29
C GLU A 63 6.58 8.56 -0.04
N LEU A 64 5.76 8.97 -1.02
CA LEU A 64 4.59 8.22 -1.45
C LEU A 64 4.94 6.88 -2.11
N GLU A 65 6.04 6.84 -2.86
CA GLU A 65 6.55 5.62 -3.48
C GLU A 65 6.93 4.56 -2.44
N LEU A 66 7.65 4.95 -1.37
CA LEU A 66 7.98 4.06 -0.27
C LEU A 66 6.71 3.59 0.47
N VAL A 67 5.74 4.47 0.70
CA VAL A 67 4.45 4.10 1.31
C VAL A 67 3.68 3.09 0.45
N ALA A 68 3.66 3.29 -0.87
CA ALA A 68 3.01 2.39 -1.82
C ALA A 68 3.71 1.02 -1.85
N LEU A 69 5.04 0.99 -1.97
CA LEU A 69 5.84 -0.25 -1.90
C LEU A 69 5.64 -1.00 -0.60
N ALA A 70 5.63 -0.29 0.52
CA ALA A 70 5.46 -0.92 1.82
C ALA A 70 4.09 -1.58 1.94
N SER A 71 3.04 -0.90 1.49
CA SER A 71 1.69 -1.45 1.48
C SER A 71 1.59 -2.71 0.62
N TYR A 72 2.22 -2.69 -0.56
CA TYR A 72 2.19 -3.80 -1.52
C TYR A 72 3.08 -4.98 -1.10
N LEU A 73 4.33 -4.74 -0.70
CA LEU A 73 5.31 -5.81 -0.39
C LEU A 73 5.17 -6.38 1.03
N ILE A 74 4.74 -5.57 1.99
CA ILE A 74 4.75 -5.93 3.42
C ILE A 74 3.33 -6.12 3.96
N GLY A 75 2.33 -5.50 3.34
CA GLY A 75 0.95 -5.49 3.80
C GLY A 75 0.71 -4.50 4.95
N ASP A 76 -0.55 -4.39 5.36
CA ASP A 76 -1.04 -3.44 6.37
C ASP A 76 -0.68 -1.96 6.07
N SER A 77 -1.45 -1.37 5.15
CA SER A 77 -1.17 -0.05 4.59
C SER A 77 -1.06 1.06 5.63
N VAL A 78 -1.86 1.02 6.71
CA VAL A 78 -1.88 2.09 7.72
C VAL A 78 -0.62 2.06 8.58
N THR A 79 -0.23 0.89 9.07
CA THR A 79 0.99 0.76 9.89
C THR A 79 2.22 1.10 9.08
N GLN A 80 2.31 0.60 7.83
CA GLN A 80 3.47 0.89 6.99
C GLN A 80 3.57 2.37 6.61
N ALA A 81 2.44 3.01 6.24
CA ALA A 81 2.42 4.45 6.02
C ALA A 81 2.88 5.20 7.26
N SER A 82 2.35 4.84 8.44
CA SER A 82 2.71 5.49 9.70
C SER A 82 4.20 5.37 10.03
N VAL A 83 4.81 4.21 9.77
CA VAL A 83 6.25 3.99 9.96
C VAL A 83 7.07 4.84 9.00
N VAL A 84 6.78 4.81 7.70
CA VAL A 84 7.51 5.59 6.69
C VAL A 84 7.43 7.07 7.00
N LEU A 85 6.23 7.61 7.21
CA LEU A 85 6.00 9.02 7.53
C LEU A 85 6.74 9.44 8.81
N SER A 86 6.60 8.67 9.89
CA SER A 86 7.21 9.02 11.18
C SER A 86 8.74 8.97 11.13
N VAL A 87 9.30 7.95 10.49
CA VAL A 87 10.75 7.80 10.32
C VAL A 87 11.29 8.91 9.43
N MET A 88 10.62 9.23 8.32
CA MET A 88 11.05 10.30 7.41
C MET A 88 11.01 11.67 8.08
N VAL A 89 9.91 12.03 8.78
CA VAL A 89 9.82 13.32 9.48
C VAL A 89 10.88 13.45 10.58
N PHE A 90 11.13 12.38 11.35
CA PHE A 90 12.21 12.37 12.33
C PHE A 90 13.59 12.54 11.66
N ALA A 91 13.83 11.79 10.58
CA ALA A 91 15.05 11.85 9.79
C ALA A 91 15.28 13.24 9.19
N MET A 92 14.23 13.92 8.73
CA MET A 92 14.30 15.29 8.22
C MET A 92 14.81 16.26 9.29
N GLY A 93 14.32 16.13 10.53
CA GLY A 93 14.80 16.92 11.66
C GLY A 93 16.30 16.70 11.91
N VAL A 94 16.75 15.44 11.90
CA VAL A 94 18.17 15.09 12.07
C VAL A 94 19.02 15.60 10.91
N GLY A 95 18.55 15.45 9.67
CA GLY A 95 19.20 15.92 8.45
C GLY A 95 19.47 17.42 8.47
N SER A 96 18.46 18.19 8.88
CA SER A 96 18.55 19.65 9.04
C SER A 96 19.62 20.07 10.06
N LEU A 97 19.76 19.32 11.16
CA LEU A 97 20.81 19.54 12.16
C LEU A 97 22.22 19.21 11.62
N LEU A 98 22.36 18.09 10.91
CA LEU A 98 23.63 17.67 10.31
C LEU A 98 24.11 18.63 9.21
N ALA A 99 23.17 19.20 8.45
CA ALA A 99 23.44 20.16 7.39
C ALA A 99 24.12 21.44 7.85
N LYS A 100 24.07 21.77 9.16
CA LYS A 100 24.78 22.94 9.73
C LYS A 100 26.27 22.98 9.37
N ARG A 101 26.93 21.81 9.28
CA ARG A 101 28.34 21.70 8.90
C ARG A 101 28.58 21.98 7.42
N LEU A 102 27.60 21.66 6.57
CA LEU A 102 27.66 21.82 5.12
C LEU A 102 27.37 23.26 4.67
N ARG A 103 26.73 24.09 5.51
CA ARG A 103 26.41 25.50 5.19
C ARG A 103 27.59 26.35 4.72
N ARG A 104 28.80 26.06 5.22
CA ARG A 104 30.03 26.74 4.77
C ARG A 104 30.29 26.55 3.27
N HIS A 105 29.88 25.40 2.74
CA HIS A 105 29.98 25.02 1.34
C HIS A 105 28.58 24.78 0.74
N ALA A 106 27.62 25.66 1.05
CA ALA A 106 26.19 25.43 0.74
C ALA A 106 25.91 24.96 -0.69
N ALA A 107 26.52 25.59 -1.71
CA ALA A 107 26.33 25.19 -3.10
C ALA A 107 26.85 23.77 -3.39
N ALA A 108 28.04 23.42 -2.89
CA ALA A 108 28.61 22.10 -3.10
C ALA A 108 27.89 21.02 -2.29
N GLY A 109 27.49 21.35 -1.06
CA GLY A 109 26.71 20.46 -0.19
C GLY A 109 25.34 20.17 -0.77
N PHE A 110 24.64 21.19 -1.27
CA PHE A 110 23.34 21.05 -1.92
C PHE A 110 23.45 20.13 -3.14
N GLY A 111 24.39 20.40 -4.06
CA GLY A 111 24.55 19.55 -5.25
C GLY A 111 24.94 18.09 -4.94
N ALA A 112 25.68 17.86 -3.85
CA ALA A 112 26.00 16.50 -3.39
C ALA A 112 24.78 15.79 -2.79
N ILE A 113 23.95 16.51 -2.04
CA ILE A 113 22.70 15.98 -1.47
C ILE A 113 21.71 15.66 -2.60
N GLU A 114 21.53 16.54 -3.58
CA GLU A 114 20.64 16.29 -4.73
C GLU A 114 21.04 15.06 -5.53
N ALA A 115 22.35 14.88 -5.78
CA ALA A 115 22.86 13.69 -6.46
C ALA A 115 22.70 12.42 -5.62
N ALA A 116 22.91 12.50 -4.30
CA ALA A 116 22.70 11.39 -3.38
C ALA A 116 21.22 11.02 -3.26
N LEU A 117 20.34 12.01 -3.15
CA LEU A 117 18.88 11.83 -3.07
C LEU A 117 18.36 11.23 -4.37
N ALA A 118 18.82 11.70 -5.52
CA ALA A 118 18.48 11.13 -6.81
C ALA A 118 18.85 9.65 -6.93
N LEU A 119 20.04 9.26 -6.45
CA LEU A 119 20.50 7.87 -6.46
C LEU A 119 19.73 7.01 -5.46
N VAL A 120 19.64 7.45 -4.21
CA VAL A 120 19.00 6.69 -3.13
C VAL A 120 17.50 6.57 -3.37
N GLY A 121 16.83 7.68 -3.67
CA GLY A 121 15.40 7.73 -4.02
C GLY A 121 15.10 6.93 -5.28
N GLY A 122 15.79 7.23 -6.39
CA GLY A 122 15.54 6.57 -7.68
C GLY A 122 15.82 5.06 -7.70
N CYS A 123 16.79 4.58 -6.93
CA CYS A 123 17.07 3.13 -6.83
C CYS A 123 16.28 2.43 -5.72
N SER A 124 15.55 3.16 -4.86
CA SER A 124 14.93 2.58 -3.67
C SER A 124 13.88 1.51 -4.00
N ALA A 125 13.00 1.76 -4.98
CA ALA A 125 12.01 0.78 -5.40
C ALA A 125 12.62 -0.52 -5.94
N MET A 126 13.58 -0.42 -6.85
CA MET A 126 14.24 -1.61 -7.41
C MET A 126 14.97 -2.40 -6.31
N ALA A 127 15.64 -1.72 -5.39
CA ALA A 127 16.33 -2.39 -4.28
C ALA A 127 15.34 -3.09 -3.33
N LEU A 128 14.23 -2.45 -2.99
CA LEU A 128 13.17 -3.04 -2.16
C LEU A 128 12.53 -4.26 -2.83
N TYR A 129 12.19 -4.12 -4.11
CA TYR A 129 11.61 -5.21 -4.89
C TYR A 129 12.60 -6.37 -5.05
N ALA A 130 13.89 -6.08 -5.24
CA ALA A 130 14.93 -7.09 -5.36
C ALA A 130 15.07 -7.91 -4.07
N VAL A 131 15.17 -7.22 -2.93
CA VAL A 131 15.26 -7.92 -1.63
C VAL A 131 14.01 -8.75 -1.39
N PHE A 132 12.82 -8.24 -1.73
CA PHE A 132 11.60 -9.03 -1.64
C PHE A 132 11.62 -10.27 -2.53
N ALA A 133 11.99 -10.12 -3.81
CA ALA A 133 11.95 -11.18 -4.80
C ALA A 133 12.96 -12.32 -4.52
N TRP A 134 14.21 -11.98 -4.17
CA TRP A 134 15.29 -12.95 -4.06
C TRP A 134 15.59 -13.43 -2.63
N THR A 135 15.30 -12.63 -1.60
CA THR A 135 15.70 -12.96 -0.21
C THR A 135 14.55 -13.48 0.66
N GLY A 136 13.31 -13.49 0.15
CA GLY A 136 12.12 -13.90 0.93
C GLY A 136 12.22 -15.31 1.53
N ASP A 137 12.95 -16.21 0.88
CA ASP A 137 13.04 -17.62 1.30
C ASP A 137 14.32 -17.94 2.11
N TRP A 138 15.20 -16.96 2.32
CA TRP A 138 16.54 -17.19 2.89
C TRP A 138 16.52 -17.43 4.42
N GLY A 139 15.40 -17.12 5.10
CA GLY A 139 15.23 -17.29 6.53
C GLY A 139 16.18 -16.42 7.39
N GLY A 140 16.04 -16.50 8.71
CA GLY A 140 16.90 -15.78 9.66
C GLY A 140 16.72 -14.26 9.64
N LEU A 141 17.83 -13.50 9.65
CA LEU A 141 17.81 -12.03 9.69
C LEU A 141 17.20 -11.39 8.42
N TRP A 142 17.18 -12.14 7.32
CA TRP A 142 16.62 -11.74 6.02
C TRP A 142 15.12 -11.93 5.89
N ALA A 143 14.48 -12.66 6.83
CA ALA A 143 13.02 -12.81 6.84
C ALA A 143 12.29 -11.46 6.96
N ASN A 144 12.91 -10.47 7.64
CA ASN A 144 12.41 -9.10 7.72
C ASN A 144 13.16 -8.13 6.79
N GLY A 145 13.91 -8.63 5.82
CA GLY A 145 14.77 -7.84 4.92
C GLY A 145 14.07 -6.65 4.27
N PRO A 146 12.88 -6.83 3.65
CA PRO A 146 12.12 -5.74 3.05
C PRO A 146 11.72 -4.64 4.05
N ARG A 147 11.32 -5.01 5.27
CA ARG A 147 10.97 -4.06 6.35
C ARG A 147 12.18 -3.26 6.83
N CYS A 148 13.31 -3.94 7.04
CA CYS A 148 14.55 -3.28 7.46
C CYS A 148 15.05 -2.32 6.38
N LEU A 149 15.01 -2.75 5.12
CA LEU A 149 15.44 -1.93 3.99
C LEU A 149 14.51 -0.74 3.76
N LEU A 150 13.20 -0.92 3.96
CA LEU A 150 12.22 0.17 3.88
C LEU A 150 12.53 1.25 4.91
N VAL A 151 12.77 0.87 6.17
CA VAL A 151 13.14 1.82 7.23
C VAL A 151 14.49 2.47 6.92
N ALA A 152 15.45 1.72 6.37
CA ALA A 152 16.76 2.27 5.99
C ALA A 152 16.65 3.31 4.87
N PHE A 153 15.87 3.04 3.81
CA PHE A 153 15.61 4.01 2.75
C PHE A 153 14.81 5.20 3.24
N SER A 154 13.78 4.98 4.06
CA SER A 154 12.99 6.06 4.69
C SER A 154 13.89 7.00 5.51
N LEU A 155 14.79 6.42 6.33
CA LEU A 155 15.77 7.18 7.10
C LEU A 155 16.74 7.94 6.19
N ALA A 156 17.30 7.29 5.17
CA ALA A 156 18.28 7.90 4.27
C ALA A 156 17.68 9.04 3.45
N ILE A 157 16.51 8.84 2.85
CA ILE A 157 15.79 9.84 2.06
C ILE A 157 15.36 11.00 2.96
N GLY A 158 14.76 10.72 4.12
CA GLY A 158 14.37 11.77 5.06
C GLY A 158 15.56 12.60 5.57
N LEU A 159 16.71 11.97 5.84
CA LEU A 159 17.94 12.69 6.22
C LEU A 159 18.42 13.64 5.11
N LEU A 160 18.35 13.19 3.85
CA LEU A 160 18.78 13.97 2.68
C LEU A 160 17.83 15.15 2.44
N ILE A 161 16.51 14.91 2.39
CA ILE A 161 15.47 15.96 2.26
C ILE A 161 15.61 16.99 3.39
N GLY A 162 15.76 16.53 4.64
CA GLY A 162 15.94 17.42 5.78
C GLY A 162 17.17 18.31 5.69
N ALA A 163 18.22 17.83 5.04
CA ALA A 163 19.46 18.58 4.86
C ALA A 163 19.35 19.69 3.79
N GLU A 164 18.35 19.63 2.91
CA GLU A 164 18.18 20.61 1.82
C GLU A 164 17.73 21.97 2.33
N VAL A 165 16.75 22.02 3.23
CA VAL A 165 16.12 23.27 3.68
C VAL A 165 17.16 24.28 4.23
N PRO A 166 18.09 23.91 5.13
CA PRO A 166 19.12 24.85 5.60
C PRO A 166 20.10 25.31 4.51
N LEU A 167 20.35 24.48 3.50
CA LEU A 167 21.29 24.80 2.40
C LEU A 167 20.62 25.72 1.39
N LEU A 168 19.37 25.44 1.00
CA LEU A 168 18.55 26.28 0.15
C LEU A 168 18.33 27.66 0.78
N MET A 169 18.06 27.71 2.09
CA MET A 169 17.98 28.96 2.84
C MET A 169 19.25 29.81 2.68
N GLU A 170 20.40 29.19 2.89
CA GLU A 170 21.71 29.85 2.76
C GLU A 170 21.95 30.34 1.32
N LEU A 171 21.54 29.57 0.30
CA LEU A 171 21.63 29.96 -1.10
C LEU A 171 20.71 31.14 -1.45
N ILE A 172 19.47 31.16 -0.96
CA ILE A 172 18.52 32.27 -1.17
C ILE A 172 19.05 33.56 -0.53
N GLN A 173 19.52 33.47 0.72
CA GLN A 173 20.06 34.62 1.46
C GLN A 173 21.31 35.22 0.80
N ARG A 174 22.11 34.39 0.09
CA ARG A 174 23.28 34.85 -0.69
C ARG A 174 22.91 35.61 -1.97
N ILE A 175 21.75 35.34 -2.57
CA ILE A 175 21.29 36.02 -3.79
C ILE A 175 20.82 37.45 -3.50
N ARG A 176 20.12 37.67 -2.37
CA ARG A 176 19.64 39.00 -1.97
C ARG A 176 19.54 39.07 -0.45
N ARG A 177 20.17 40.09 0.16
CA ARG A 177 19.92 40.46 1.57
C ARG A 177 18.46 40.88 1.70
N GLN A 178 17.62 39.96 2.15
CA GLN A 178 16.24 40.18 2.55
C GLN A 178 16.11 39.88 4.02
N ASP A 179 15.00 40.34 4.61
CA ASP A 179 14.60 39.86 5.94
C ASP A 179 14.49 38.33 5.91
N ALA A 180 15.10 37.69 6.90
CA ALA A 180 15.13 36.23 7.00
C ALA A 180 13.72 35.65 6.97
N GLY A 181 12.73 36.35 7.54
CA GLY A 181 11.33 35.92 7.51
C GLY A 181 10.74 35.80 6.10
N GLY A 182 11.06 36.73 5.19
CA GLY A 182 10.55 36.71 3.82
C GLY A 182 11.16 35.59 2.96
N ALA A 183 12.45 35.32 3.13
CA ALA A 183 13.11 34.20 2.44
C ALA A 183 12.57 32.84 2.92
N VAL A 184 12.26 32.73 4.21
CA VAL A 184 11.60 31.56 4.81
C VAL A 184 10.20 31.36 4.25
N ALA A 185 9.39 32.41 4.19
CA ALA A 185 8.03 32.31 3.66
C ALA A 185 8.00 31.86 2.20
N ASP A 186 8.83 32.45 1.33
CA ASP A 186 8.89 32.07 -0.08
C ASP A 186 9.41 30.63 -0.28
N LEU A 187 10.38 30.21 0.53
CA LEU A 187 10.90 28.84 0.50
C LEU A 187 9.80 27.84 0.86
N PHE A 188 9.09 28.05 1.97
CA PHE A 188 7.98 27.19 2.38
C PHE A 188 6.82 27.21 1.38
N ALA A 189 6.53 28.37 0.77
CA ALA A 189 5.49 28.44 -0.25
C ALA A 189 5.84 27.58 -1.48
N ALA A 190 7.09 27.67 -1.97
CA ALA A 190 7.56 26.83 -3.07
C ALA A 190 7.57 25.34 -2.69
N ASP A 191 7.97 25.02 -1.46
CA ASP A 191 8.01 23.67 -0.91
C ASP A 191 6.61 23.05 -0.83
N TYR A 192 5.62 23.74 -0.25
CA TYR A 192 4.24 23.25 -0.18
C TYR A 192 3.58 23.08 -1.55
N VAL A 193 3.82 24.00 -2.48
CA VAL A 193 3.27 23.90 -3.83
C VAL A 193 3.96 22.76 -4.60
N GLY A 194 5.27 22.58 -4.41
CA GLY A 194 6.03 21.46 -4.95
C GLY A 194 5.53 20.13 -4.43
N GLY A 195 5.38 20.01 -3.11
CA GLY A 195 4.77 18.87 -2.45
C GLY A 195 3.41 18.55 -3.02
N LEU A 196 2.47 19.50 -3.08
CA LEU A 196 1.14 19.26 -3.67
C LEU A 196 1.22 18.69 -5.09
N VAL A 197 2.07 19.27 -5.95
CA VAL A 197 2.23 18.80 -7.33
C VAL A 197 2.85 17.40 -7.38
N GLY A 198 3.91 17.14 -6.61
CA GLY A 198 4.51 15.80 -6.51
C GLY A 198 3.52 14.75 -6.01
N GLY A 199 2.74 15.12 -5.00
CA GLY A 199 1.77 14.23 -4.34
C GLY A 199 0.60 13.83 -5.23
N LEU A 200 0.21 14.70 -6.16
CA LEU A 200 -0.78 14.39 -7.18
C LEU A 200 -0.14 13.72 -8.42
N ALA A 201 1.08 14.13 -8.79
CA ALA A 201 1.77 13.57 -9.94
C ALA A 201 2.08 12.08 -9.76
N PHE A 202 2.42 11.63 -8.53
CA PHE A 202 2.71 10.23 -8.28
C PHE A 202 1.53 9.28 -8.63
N PRO A 203 0.37 9.35 -7.97
CA PRO A 203 -0.74 8.42 -8.21
C PRO A 203 -1.46 8.64 -9.54
N PHE A 204 -1.49 9.86 -10.08
CA PHE A 204 -2.30 10.18 -11.27
C PHE A 204 -1.52 10.28 -12.58
N LEU A 205 -0.19 10.45 -12.54
CA LEU A 205 0.65 10.60 -13.73
C LEU A 205 1.75 9.55 -13.80
N LEU A 206 2.60 9.47 -12.77
CA LEU A 206 3.76 8.59 -12.78
C LEU A 206 3.34 7.12 -12.72
N LEU A 207 2.48 6.76 -11.76
CA LEU A 207 2.05 5.38 -11.57
C LEU A 207 1.27 4.83 -12.79
N PRO A 208 0.26 5.52 -13.36
CA PRO A 208 -0.52 4.97 -14.48
C PRO A 208 0.24 4.95 -15.81
N MET A 209 1.16 5.90 -16.06
CA MET A 209 1.85 6.00 -17.35
C MET A 209 3.19 5.28 -17.40
N LEU A 210 3.93 5.27 -16.29
CA LEU A 210 5.31 4.81 -16.25
C LEU A 210 5.48 3.57 -15.35
N GLY A 211 4.51 3.31 -14.47
CA GLY A 211 4.65 2.31 -13.43
C GLY A 211 5.56 2.78 -12.29
N GLN A 212 5.65 1.96 -11.25
CA GLN A 212 6.28 2.35 -9.99
C GLN A 212 7.82 2.45 -10.11
N LEU A 213 8.48 1.44 -10.70
CA LEU A 213 9.94 1.40 -10.82
C LEU A 213 10.47 2.51 -11.75
N THR A 214 9.88 2.67 -12.93
CA THR A 214 10.29 3.71 -13.89
C THR A 214 9.97 5.10 -13.37
N GLY A 215 8.85 5.28 -12.65
CA GLY A 215 8.49 6.53 -11.99
C GLY A 215 9.57 6.99 -10.99
N ALA A 216 10.09 6.07 -10.17
CA ALA A 216 11.19 6.33 -9.23
C ALA A 216 12.45 6.83 -9.95
N LEU A 217 12.86 6.12 -10.99
CA LEU A 217 14.08 6.40 -11.77
C LEU A 217 14.00 7.74 -12.50
N ILE A 218 12.84 8.07 -13.07
CA ILE A 218 12.59 9.36 -13.72
C ILE A 218 12.61 10.48 -12.68
N THR A 219 12.01 10.28 -11.51
CA THR A 219 12.06 11.24 -10.40
C THR A 219 13.51 11.50 -9.97
N GLY A 220 14.32 10.44 -9.80
CA GLY A 220 15.78 10.52 -9.61
C GLY A 220 16.48 11.35 -10.66
N THR A 221 16.16 11.10 -11.93
CA THR A 221 16.77 11.81 -13.06
C THR A 221 16.44 13.30 -13.03
N VAL A 222 15.18 13.65 -12.81
CA VAL A 222 14.73 15.04 -12.68
C VAL A 222 15.42 15.74 -11.52
N ASN A 223 15.51 15.08 -10.36
CA ASN A 223 16.17 15.62 -9.17
C ASN A 223 17.66 15.92 -9.43
N ALA A 224 18.41 14.94 -9.97
CA ALA A 224 19.82 15.11 -10.31
C ALA A 224 20.06 16.20 -11.37
N VAL A 225 19.19 16.29 -12.40
CA VAL A 225 19.30 17.31 -13.44
C VAL A 225 19.05 18.71 -12.88
N VAL A 226 17.99 18.90 -12.08
CA VAL A 226 17.66 20.21 -11.52
C VAL A 226 18.68 20.65 -10.48
N GLY A 227 19.04 19.78 -9.53
CA GLY A 227 20.07 20.07 -8.53
C GLY A 227 21.42 20.37 -9.18
N GLY A 228 21.83 19.57 -10.16
CA GLY A 228 23.04 19.78 -10.95
C GLY A 228 23.01 21.10 -11.73
N ALA A 229 21.90 21.41 -12.41
CA ALA A 229 21.75 22.64 -13.19
C ALA A 229 21.79 23.90 -12.30
N LEU A 230 21.16 23.87 -11.12
CA LEU A 230 21.25 24.96 -10.15
C LEU A 230 22.69 25.17 -9.67
N VAL A 231 23.37 24.12 -9.24
CA VAL A 231 24.71 24.27 -8.64
C VAL A 231 25.78 24.56 -9.69
N LEU A 232 25.82 23.78 -10.77
CA LEU A 232 26.83 23.89 -11.84
C LEU A 232 26.53 25.01 -12.83
N GLY A 233 25.29 25.47 -12.92
CA GLY A 233 24.87 26.61 -13.73
C GLY A 233 24.91 27.92 -12.95
N LEU A 234 24.07 28.05 -11.93
CA LEU A 234 23.84 29.31 -11.21
C LEU A 234 24.96 29.63 -10.21
N PHE A 235 25.41 28.65 -9.42
CA PHE A 235 26.42 28.82 -8.36
C PHE A 235 27.84 28.39 -8.75
N ARG A 236 28.11 28.23 -10.05
CA ARG A 236 29.40 27.70 -10.57
C ARG A 236 30.66 28.43 -10.11
N ARG A 237 30.54 29.71 -9.73
CA ARG A 237 31.64 30.57 -9.28
C ARG A 237 31.94 30.42 -7.78
N ASP A 238 31.01 29.86 -7.03
CA ASP A 238 31.15 29.60 -5.58
C ASP A 238 31.80 28.25 -5.31
N LEU A 239 32.08 27.47 -6.36
CA LEU A 239 32.70 26.15 -6.29
C LEU A 239 34.21 26.25 -6.56
N SER A 240 35.00 25.53 -5.76
CA SER A 240 36.40 25.28 -6.11
C SER A 240 36.48 24.41 -7.37
N ARG A 241 37.59 24.51 -8.13
CA ARG A 241 37.78 23.70 -9.36
C ARG A 241 37.65 22.20 -9.07
N ARG A 242 38.17 21.74 -7.92
CA ARG A 242 38.05 20.35 -7.46
C ARG A 242 36.59 19.98 -7.15
N ALA A 243 35.90 20.79 -6.34
CA ALA A 243 34.50 20.53 -5.98
C ALA A 243 33.59 20.51 -7.21
N ARG A 244 33.80 21.42 -8.17
CA ARG A 244 33.06 21.43 -9.43
C ARG A 244 33.27 20.15 -10.24
N TRP A 245 34.52 19.69 -10.37
CA TRP A 245 34.82 18.48 -11.14
C TRP A 245 34.24 17.23 -10.47
N LEU A 246 34.36 17.14 -9.13
CA LEU A 246 33.76 16.06 -8.35
C LEU A 246 32.24 16.02 -8.51
N LEU A 247 31.56 17.16 -8.45
CA LEU A 247 30.11 17.23 -8.64
C LEU A 247 29.68 16.86 -10.06
N VAL A 248 30.44 17.26 -11.09
CA VAL A 248 30.16 16.85 -12.47
C VAL A 248 30.29 15.33 -12.61
N VAL A 249 31.38 14.75 -12.11
CA VAL A 249 31.58 13.28 -12.17
C VAL A 249 30.52 12.56 -11.38
N ALA A 250 30.21 12.99 -10.15
CA ALA A 250 29.18 12.38 -9.33
C ALA A 250 27.81 12.44 -10.01
N ASN A 251 27.43 13.60 -10.55
CA ASN A 251 26.13 13.74 -11.22
C ASN A 251 26.04 12.90 -12.50
N LEU A 252 27.12 12.86 -13.30
CA LEU A 252 27.17 12.01 -14.50
C LEU A 252 27.14 10.52 -14.14
N ALA A 253 27.82 10.11 -13.06
CA ALA A 253 27.78 8.74 -12.58
C ALA A 253 26.37 8.36 -12.10
N VAL A 254 25.70 9.21 -11.32
CA VAL A 254 24.32 8.99 -10.87
C VAL A 254 23.37 8.90 -12.06
N LEU A 255 23.43 9.84 -13.00
CA LEU A 255 22.61 9.78 -14.22
C LEU A 255 22.90 8.53 -15.06
N GLY A 256 24.16 8.10 -15.13
CA GLY A 256 24.55 6.86 -15.81
C GLY A 256 23.96 5.61 -15.14
N VAL A 257 23.98 5.55 -13.80
CA VAL A 257 23.36 4.46 -13.03
C VAL A 257 21.85 4.45 -13.22
N LEU A 258 21.18 5.60 -13.10
CA LEU A 258 19.73 5.71 -13.27
C LEU A 258 19.32 5.36 -14.71
N ALA A 259 20.08 5.79 -15.71
CA ALA A 259 19.82 5.44 -17.11
C ALA A 259 20.04 3.95 -17.38
N ALA A 260 21.10 3.34 -16.83
CA ALA A 260 21.31 1.90 -16.94
C ALA A 260 20.19 1.11 -16.27
N ALA A 261 19.77 1.54 -15.07
CA ALA A 261 18.64 0.94 -14.36
C ALA A 261 17.33 1.08 -15.15
N ALA A 262 17.08 2.24 -15.78
CA ALA A 262 15.90 2.46 -16.61
C ALA A 262 15.88 1.60 -17.87
N VAL A 263 17.04 1.37 -18.51
CA VAL A 263 17.16 0.46 -19.66
C VAL A 263 16.94 -1.00 -19.24
N LEU A 264 17.38 -1.38 -18.04
CA LEU A 264 17.29 -2.75 -17.53
C LEU A 264 16.01 -3.03 -16.73
N VAL A 265 15.09 -2.06 -16.61
CA VAL A 265 13.93 -2.18 -15.73
C VAL A 265 13.01 -3.32 -16.17
N ASP A 266 12.77 -3.49 -17.47
CA ASP A 266 11.90 -4.55 -17.99
C ASP A 266 12.49 -5.94 -17.78
N ASP A 267 13.81 -6.08 -17.93
CA ASP A 267 14.52 -7.34 -17.68
C ASP A 267 14.56 -7.66 -16.18
N PHE A 268 14.75 -6.64 -15.35
CA PHE A 268 14.67 -6.75 -13.90
C PHE A 268 13.27 -7.18 -13.45
N GLU A 269 12.22 -6.56 -13.95
CA GLU A 269 10.84 -6.93 -13.63
C GLU A 269 10.54 -8.37 -14.04
N ARG A 270 10.96 -8.80 -15.24
CA ARG A 270 10.81 -10.18 -15.69
C ARG A 270 11.54 -11.16 -14.77
N ALA A 271 12.79 -10.88 -14.42
CA ALA A 271 13.59 -11.73 -13.54
C ALA A 271 13.02 -11.79 -12.11
N ALA A 272 12.56 -10.65 -11.58
CA ALA A 272 11.96 -10.57 -10.27
C ALA A 272 10.62 -11.32 -10.23
N ARG A 273 9.78 -11.20 -11.27
CA ARG A 273 8.54 -11.98 -11.40
C ARG A 273 8.83 -13.48 -11.46
N GLN A 274 9.83 -13.92 -12.21
CA GLN A 274 10.21 -15.34 -12.26
C GLN A 274 10.68 -15.84 -10.89
N ALA A 275 11.45 -15.04 -10.15
CA ALA A 275 11.88 -15.39 -8.79
C ALA A 275 10.72 -15.47 -7.78
N VAL A 276 9.63 -14.75 -8.04
CA VAL A 276 8.46 -14.64 -7.16
C VAL A 276 7.38 -15.68 -7.51
N TYR A 277 7.04 -15.82 -8.79
CA TYR A 277 5.91 -16.62 -9.29
C TYR A 277 6.33 -17.88 -10.06
N GLY A 278 7.63 -18.07 -10.32
CA GLY A 278 8.16 -19.17 -11.12
C GLY A 278 8.19 -18.88 -12.64
N ASP A 279 8.66 -19.86 -13.40
CA ASP A 279 8.95 -19.69 -14.84
C ASP A 279 7.71 -19.68 -15.76
N ASP A 280 6.53 -20.06 -15.25
CA ASP A 280 5.31 -20.25 -16.05
C ASP A 280 4.33 -19.06 -16.01
N VAL A 281 4.82 -17.85 -15.79
CA VAL A 281 3.98 -16.64 -15.83
C VAL A 281 3.45 -16.44 -17.24
N ARG A 282 2.12 -16.42 -17.38
CA ARG A 282 1.42 -16.24 -18.67
C ARG A 282 0.81 -14.86 -18.82
N VAL A 283 0.23 -14.37 -17.74
CA VAL A 283 -0.40 -13.05 -17.69
C VAL A 283 0.13 -12.38 -16.44
N ALA A 284 0.59 -11.14 -16.58
CA ALA A 284 0.89 -10.25 -15.47
C ALA A 284 0.45 -8.86 -15.90
N LEU A 285 -0.55 -8.30 -15.22
CA LEU A 285 -1.07 -6.98 -15.52
C LEU A 285 -1.46 -6.27 -14.24
N GLN A 286 -1.31 -4.94 -14.23
CA GLN A 286 -1.84 -4.08 -13.18
C GLN A 286 -3.21 -3.57 -13.62
N THR A 287 -4.24 -3.78 -12.80
CA THR A 287 -5.56 -3.14 -12.98
C THR A 287 -5.63 -1.85 -12.17
N ASP A 288 -6.72 -1.09 -12.31
CA ASP A 288 -7.00 0.07 -11.45
C ASP A 288 -7.24 -0.33 -9.98
N VAL A 289 -7.36 -1.63 -9.69
CA VAL A 289 -7.68 -2.18 -8.37
C VAL A 289 -6.47 -2.88 -7.75
N GLN A 290 -5.80 -3.76 -8.50
CA GLN A 290 -4.76 -4.65 -7.98
C GLN A 290 -3.87 -5.23 -9.09
N GLU A 291 -2.76 -5.85 -8.71
CA GLU A 291 -1.99 -6.69 -9.63
C GLU A 291 -2.69 -8.03 -9.86
N VAL A 292 -2.75 -8.50 -11.12
CA VAL A 292 -3.30 -9.80 -11.49
C VAL A 292 -2.24 -10.62 -12.23
N VAL A 293 -1.87 -11.77 -11.67
CA VAL A 293 -0.89 -12.70 -12.27
C VAL A 293 -1.50 -14.08 -12.45
N LEU A 294 -1.40 -14.64 -13.66
CA LEU A 294 -1.74 -16.04 -13.96
C LEU A 294 -0.48 -16.82 -14.28
N THR A 295 -0.31 -17.97 -13.65
CA THR A 295 0.77 -18.91 -13.94
C THR A 295 0.22 -20.28 -14.32
N GLY A 296 1.00 -21.07 -15.06
CA GLY A 296 0.65 -22.45 -15.37
C GLY A 296 -0.52 -22.60 -16.35
N GLY A 297 -1.36 -23.62 -16.18
CA GLY A 297 -2.47 -23.93 -17.11
C GLY A 297 -2.02 -24.30 -18.53
N THR A 298 -0.74 -24.64 -18.71
CA THR A 298 -0.14 -25.20 -19.93
C THR A 298 0.76 -26.38 -19.54
N HIS A 299 1.06 -27.26 -20.49
CA HIS A 299 2.00 -28.38 -20.30
C HIS A 299 1.69 -29.29 -19.09
N GLY A 300 0.41 -29.42 -18.72
CA GLY A 300 -0.04 -30.26 -17.61
C GLY A 300 0.15 -29.66 -16.21
N ARG A 301 0.65 -28.41 -16.10
CA ARG A 301 0.68 -27.68 -14.83
C ARG A 301 -0.69 -27.07 -14.51
N PRO A 302 -1.14 -27.12 -13.25
CA PRO A 302 -2.38 -26.45 -12.82
C PRO A 302 -2.29 -24.93 -13.09
N LEU A 303 -3.44 -24.28 -13.22
CA LEU A 303 -3.52 -22.82 -13.35
C LEU A 303 -3.55 -22.21 -11.96
N ASP A 304 -2.69 -21.23 -11.69
CA ASP A 304 -2.74 -20.45 -10.46
C ASP A 304 -3.03 -18.97 -10.76
N LEU A 305 -3.90 -18.36 -9.96
CA LEU A 305 -4.25 -16.93 -10.02
C LEU A 305 -3.77 -16.25 -8.74
N PHE A 306 -2.92 -15.24 -8.91
CA PHE A 306 -2.45 -14.37 -7.85
C PHE A 306 -3.05 -12.97 -7.99
N LEU A 307 -3.51 -12.42 -6.87
CA LEU A 307 -3.95 -11.03 -6.75
C LEU A 307 -3.08 -10.33 -5.70
N ASP A 308 -2.40 -9.23 -6.08
CA ASP A 308 -1.38 -8.55 -5.25
C ASP A 308 -0.38 -9.53 -4.61
N GLY A 309 0.13 -10.46 -5.42
CA GLY A 309 1.07 -11.51 -4.99
C GLY A 309 0.50 -12.61 -4.09
N ARG A 310 -0.79 -12.58 -3.73
CA ARG A 310 -1.42 -13.63 -2.93
C ARG A 310 -2.10 -14.64 -3.83
N LEU A 311 -1.83 -15.94 -3.62
CA LEU A 311 -2.56 -16.99 -4.30
C LEU A 311 -4.05 -16.91 -3.93
N ARG A 312 -4.91 -16.83 -4.93
CA ARG A 312 -6.37 -16.77 -4.78
C ARG A 312 -7.05 -18.01 -5.30
N VAL A 313 -6.57 -18.55 -6.42
CA VAL A 313 -7.06 -19.79 -7.00
C VAL A 313 -5.88 -20.65 -7.34
N SER A 314 -5.92 -21.92 -6.92
CA SER A 314 -5.08 -22.97 -7.51
C SER A 314 -5.93 -24.01 -8.21
N GLY A 315 -5.58 -24.33 -9.45
CA GLY A 315 -6.25 -25.37 -10.23
C GLY A 315 -6.13 -26.77 -9.62
N LEU A 316 -5.25 -26.96 -8.62
CA LEU A 316 -5.12 -28.23 -7.89
C LEU A 316 -6.28 -28.49 -6.93
N ASP A 317 -6.74 -27.46 -6.22
CA ASP A 317 -7.66 -27.62 -5.08
C ASP A 317 -8.80 -26.60 -5.02
N GLU A 318 -8.90 -25.68 -5.98
CA GLU A 318 -10.03 -24.72 -6.09
C GLU A 318 -11.39 -25.40 -5.97
N ARG A 319 -11.51 -26.64 -6.47
CA ARG A 319 -12.77 -27.38 -6.39
C ARG A 319 -13.21 -27.63 -4.96
N ARG A 320 -12.27 -27.92 -4.04
CA ARG A 320 -12.60 -28.14 -2.62
C ARG A 320 -13.11 -26.85 -1.99
N TYR A 321 -12.46 -25.74 -2.28
CA TYR A 321 -12.84 -24.42 -1.80
C TYR A 321 -14.23 -24.04 -2.30
N HIS A 322 -14.44 -24.02 -3.62
CA HIS A 322 -15.70 -23.56 -4.22
C HIS A 322 -16.86 -24.52 -3.94
N GLU A 323 -16.60 -25.84 -3.88
CA GLU A 323 -17.66 -26.78 -3.48
C GLU A 323 -18.09 -26.58 -2.04
N ALA A 324 -17.14 -26.33 -1.12
CA ALA A 324 -17.42 -26.03 0.27
C ALA A 324 -18.14 -24.69 0.44
N LEU A 325 -17.74 -23.67 -0.30
CA LEU A 325 -18.36 -22.35 -0.26
C LEU A 325 -19.81 -22.38 -0.79
N VAL A 326 -20.06 -23.09 -1.90
CA VAL A 326 -21.33 -22.99 -2.64
C VAL A 326 -22.36 -24.02 -2.16
N HIS A 327 -22.06 -25.32 -2.23
CA HIS A 327 -23.08 -26.38 -2.11
C HIS A 327 -23.86 -26.38 -0.79
N PRO A 328 -23.24 -26.11 0.39
CA PRO A 328 -23.99 -26.01 1.64
C PRO A 328 -25.02 -24.87 1.67
N ALA A 329 -24.71 -23.75 1.02
CA ALA A 329 -25.63 -22.61 0.92
C ALA A 329 -26.80 -22.89 -0.03
N MET A 330 -26.57 -23.74 -1.04
CA MET A 330 -27.58 -24.15 -2.02
C MET A 330 -28.57 -25.20 -1.50
N ASN A 331 -28.36 -25.78 -0.31
CA ASN A 331 -29.24 -26.79 0.29
C ASN A 331 -30.56 -26.21 0.87
N GLY A 332 -31.26 -25.41 0.08
CA GLY A 332 -32.50 -24.69 0.38
C GLY A 332 -33.00 -23.98 -0.88
N PRO A 333 -33.89 -22.97 -0.78
CA PRO A 333 -34.25 -22.15 -1.92
C PRO A 333 -33.00 -21.51 -2.56
N HIS A 334 -32.87 -21.61 -3.89
CA HIS A 334 -31.68 -21.13 -4.61
C HIS A 334 -31.97 -20.65 -6.04
N THR A 335 -33.18 -20.11 -6.28
CA THR A 335 -33.58 -19.67 -7.63
C THR A 335 -32.81 -18.43 -8.07
N ARG A 336 -32.53 -17.51 -7.13
CA ARG A 336 -31.80 -16.25 -7.35
C ARG A 336 -30.60 -16.19 -6.43
N VAL A 337 -29.40 -16.20 -7.02
CA VAL A 337 -28.13 -16.23 -6.28
C VAL A 337 -27.36 -14.94 -6.52
N LEU A 338 -26.80 -14.37 -5.46
CA LEU A 338 -25.87 -13.24 -5.49
C LEU A 338 -24.48 -13.73 -5.06
N ILE A 339 -23.46 -13.43 -5.85
CA ILE A 339 -22.05 -13.66 -5.52
C ILE A 339 -21.38 -12.29 -5.34
N LEU A 340 -20.82 -12.05 -4.17
CA LEU A 340 -20.04 -10.86 -3.83
C LEU A 340 -18.56 -11.25 -3.90
N GLY A 341 -17.81 -10.63 -4.83
CA GLY A 341 -16.49 -11.10 -5.25
C GLY A 341 -16.61 -12.20 -6.31
N GLY A 342 -15.71 -13.19 -6.26
CA GLY A 342 -15.73 -14.35 -7.15
C GLY A 342 -15.57 -14.02 -8.64
N GLY A 343 -14.84 -12.94 -8.97
CA GLY A 343 -14.63 -12.49 -10.35
C GLY A 343 -13.98 -13.53 -11.28
N ASP A 344 -13.29 -14.54 -10.75
CA ASP A 344 -12.75 -15.68 -11.49
C ASP A 344 -13.84 -16.61 -12.08
N GLY A 345 -15.07 -16.57 -11.54
CA GLY A 345 -16.23 -17.31 -12.03
C GLY A 345 -16.34 -18.76 -11.51
N LEU A 346 -15.48 -19.22 -10.60
CA LEU A 346 -15.50 -20.60 -10.10
C LEU A 346 -16.65 -20.85 -9.12
N ALA A 347 -16.98 -19.88 -8.27
CA ALA A 347 -18.20 -19.94 -7.47
C ALA A 347 -19.44 -20.01 -8.38
N ALA A 348 -19.49 -19.18 -9.44
CA ALA A 348 -20.58 -19.20 -10.42
C ALA A 348 -20.69 -20.55 -11.13
N ARG A 349 -19.56 -21.17 -11.51
CA ARG A 349 -19.53 -22.52 -12.09
C ARG A 349 -20.25 -23.54 -11.22
N GLU A 350 -19.99 -23.56 -9.91
CA GLU A 350 -20.65 -24.49 -9.00
C GLU A 350 -22.14 -24.18 -8.82
N VAL A 351 -22.52 -22.90 -8.74
CA VAL A 351 -23.93 -22.46 -8.66
C VAL A 351 -24.70 -22.95 -9.89
N LEU A 352 -24.14 -22.82 -11.10
CA LEU A 352 -24.80 -23.20 -12.35
C LEU A 352 -25.06 -24.71 -12.50
N ARG A 353 -24.47 -25.55 -11.63
CA ARG A 353 -24.76 -26.99 -11.57
C ARG A 353 -26.16 -27.29 -11.02
N HIS A 354 -26.77 -26.33 -10.32
CA HIS A 354 -28.13 -26.45 -9.81
C HIS A 354 -29.14 -26.06 -10.91
N PRO A 355 -30.02 -26.98 -11.34
CA PRO A 355 -30.91 -26.75 -12.48
C PRO A 355 -31.99 -25.68 -12.21
N ASP A 356 -32.38 -25.51 -10.94
CA ASP A 356 -33.43 -24.56 -10.54
C ASP A 356 -32.94 -23.11 -10.47
N VAL A 357 -31.62 -22.87 -10.59
CA VAL A 357 -31.05 -21.53 -10.67
C VAL A 357 -31.52 -20.83 -11.94
N ARG A 358 -32.19 -19.68 -11.76
CA ARG A 358 -32.67 -18.83 -12.86
C ARG A 358 -31.83 -17.58 -13.06
N ARG A 359 -31.15 -17.11 -12.02
CA ARG A 359 -30.33 -15.89 -12.08
C ARG A 359 -29.18 -15.97 -11.10
N VAL A 360 -27.98 -15.65 -11.61
CA VAL A 360 -26.76 -15.47 -10.82
C VAL A 360 -26.27 -14.05 -11.06
N ASP A 361 -26.30 -13.20 -10.04
CA ASP A 361 -25.70 -11.87 -10.09
C ASP A 361 -24.31 -11.92 -9.44
N VAL A 362 -23.26 -11.53 -10.16
CA VAL A 362 -21.87 -11.45 -9.66
C VAL A 362 -21.50 -9.97 -9.53
N VAL A 363 -21.05 -9.58 -8.33
CA VAL A 363 -20.60 -8.21 -8.03
C VAL A 363 -19.11 -8.25 -7.71
N GLU A 364 -18.29 -7.84 -8.67
CA GLU A 364 -16.83 -7.87 -8.60
C GLU A 364 -16.30 -6.42 -8.64
N LEU A 365 -15.27 -6.11 -7.85
CA LEU A 365 -14.66 -4.79 -7.85
C LEU A 365 -13.78 -4.59 -9.10
N ASP A 366 -13.04 -5.63 -9.49
CA ASP A 366 -12.05 -5.56 -10.56
C ASP A 366 -12.57 -6.08 -11.91
N ALA A 367 -12.87 -5.15 -12.82
CA ALA A 367 -13.28 -5.46 -14.19
C ALA A 367 -12.21 -6.22 -14.99
N GLY A 368 -10.93 -6.09 -14.63
CA GLY A 368 -9.82 -6.81 -15.22
C GLY A 368 -9.87 -8.31 -14.95
N VAL A 369 -10.20 -8.71 -13.72
CA VAL A 369 -10.38 -10.12 -13.34
C VAL A 369 -11.52 -10.75 -14.14
N VAL A 370 -12.68 -10.10 -14.21
CA VAL A 370 -13.83 -10.58 -15.00
C VAL A 370 -13.49 -10.72 -16.48
N ARG A 371 -12.75 -9.74 -17.04
CA ARG A 371 -12.30 -9.79 -18.43
C ARG A 371 -11.41 -11.00 -18.66
N LEU A 372 -10.40 -11.22 -17.82
CA LEU A 372 -9.52 -12.39 -17.92
C LEU A 372 -10.29 -13.70 -17.77
N ALA A 373 -11.24 -13.78 -16.84
CA ALA A 373 -12.06 -14.96 -16.63
C ALA A 373 -12.99 -15.28 -17.82
N ARG A 374 -13.25 -14.30 -18.69
CA ARG A 374 -13.96 -14.47 -19.96
C ARG A 374 -13.02 -14.82 -21.12
N THR A 375 -11.84 -14.22 -21.18
CA THR A 375 -10.99 -14.22 -22.39
C THR A 375 -9.76 -15.10 -22.31
N ASP A 376 -9.17 -15.33 -21.14
CA ASP A 376 -8.03 -16.24 -21.02
C ASP A 376 -8.52 -17.69 -21.19
N PRO A 377 -7.95 -18.47 -22.13
CA PRO A 377 -8.43 -19.82 -22.42
C PRO A 377 -8.36 -20.79 -21.24
N ALA A 378 -7.35 -20.66 -20.36
CA ALA A 378 -7.17 -21.59 -19.26
C ALA A 378 -8.08 -21.24 -18.09
N LEU A 379 -8.21 -19.95 -17.75
CA LEU A 379 -9.13 -19.51 -16.71
C LEU A 379 -10.60 -19.73 -17.11
N ALA A 380 -10.95 -19.44 -18.37
CA ALA A 380 -12.28 -19.72 -18.90
C ALA A 380 -12.59 -21.22 -18.94
N ALA A 381 -11.61 -22.07 -19.26
CA ALA A 381 -11.79 -23.52 -19.16
C ALA A 381 -11.95 -23.97 -17.70
N LEU A 382 -11.19 -23.40 -16.76
CA LEU A 382 -11.25 -23.73 -15.33
C LEU A 382 -12.61 -23.35 -14.73
N ASN A 383 -13.15 -22.18 -15.05
CA ASN A 383 -14.49 -21.76 -14.63
C ASN A 383 -15.64 -22.38 -15.45
N GLY A 384 -15.34 -23.31 -16.36
CA GLY A 384 -16.35 -24.00 -17.15
C GLY A 384 -17.14 -23.06 -18.06
N HIS A 385 -16.53 -21.95 -18.49
CA HIS A 385 -17.14 -20.89 -19.27
C HIS A 385 -18.40 -20.30 -18.61
N ALA A 386 -18.41 -20.17 -17.27
CA ALA A 386 -19.57 -19.70 -16.51
C ALA A 386 -20.14 -18.36 -17.04
N TYR A 387 -19.28 -17.44 -17.48
CA TYR A 387 -19.68 -16.14 -18.02
C TYR A 387 -20.33 -16.17 -19.41
N ALA A 388 -20.37 -17.34 -20.07
CA ALA A 388 -21.13 -17.54 -21.30
C ALA A 388 -22.59 -17.99 -21.02
N ASP A 389 -22.91 -18.41 -19.80
CA ASP A 389 -24.27 -18.79 -19.42
C ASP A 389 -25.16 -17.54 -19.28
N PRO A 390 -26.32 -17.47 -19.96
CA PRO A 390 -27.20 -16.29 -19.93
C PRO A 390 -27.81 -16.02 -18.55
N ARG A 391 -27.73 -16.96 -17.61
CA ARG A 391 -28.17 -16.76 -16.22
C ARG A 391 -27.20 -15.88 -15.43
N VAL A 392 -25.94 -15.77 -15.85
CA VAL A 392 -24.90 -15.02 -15.15
C VAL A 392 -24.86 -13.55 -15.60
N HIS A 393 -25.07 -12.66 -14.65
CA HIS A 393 -25.07 -11.21 -14.86
C HIS A 393 -23.97 -10.60 -13.98
N VAL A 394 -23.06 -9.84 -14.57
CA VAL A 394 -21.91 -9.29 -13.85
C VAL A 394 -22.05 -7.77 -13.74
N THR A 395 -21.83 -7.24 -12.54
CA THR A 395 -21.73 -5.81 -12.26
C THR A 395 -20.36 -5.51 -11.67
N THR A 396 -19.58 -4.66 -12.32
CA THR A 396 -18.24 -4.28 -11.85
C THR A 396 -18.33 -3.04 -10.95
N CYS A 397 -18.36 -3.22 -9.63
CA CYS A 397 -18.43 -2.14 -8.64
C CYS A 397 -18.12 -2.63 -7.22
N ASP A 398 -17.98 -1.70 -6.28
CA ASP A 398 -17.80 -2.01 -4.86
C ASP A 398 -19.04 -2.71 -4.26
N ALA A 399 -18.84 -3.91 -3.70
CA ALA A 399 -19.90 -4.74 -3.14
C ALA A 399 -20.68 -4.06 -1.99
N PHE A 400 -20.01 -3.25 -1.16
CA PHE A 400 -20.65 -2.51 -0.08
C PHE A 400 -21.63 -1.48 -0.66
N GLY A 401 -21.15 -0.69 -1.62
CA GLY A 401 -21.95 0.32 -2.33
C GLY A 401 -23.12 -0.28 -3.10
N TRP A 402 -22.90 -1.43 -3.74
CA TRP A 402 -23.94 -2.16 -4.47
C TRP A 402 -25.04 -2.67 -3.52
N LEU A 403 -24.68 -3.31 -2.41
CA LEU A 403 -25.63 -3.82 -1.42
C LEU A 403 -26.50 -2.71 -0.80
N ARG A 404 -25.98 -1.49 -0.66
CA ARG A 404 -26.77 -0.33 -0.21
C ARG A 404 -27.96 -0.05 -1.13
N GLN A 405 -27.78 -0.26 -2.44
CA GLN A 405 -28.78 -0.02 -3.49
C GLN A 405 -29.60 -1.27 -3.83
N ALA A 406 -29.16 -2.45 -3.39
CA ALA A 406 -29.83 -3.71 -3.65
C ALA A 406 -31.26 -3.72 -3.09
N ARG A 407 -32.18 -4.30 -3.87
CA ARG A 407 -33.56 -4.48 -3.46
C ARG A 407 -33.63 -5.43 -2.25
N PRO A 408 -34.43 -5.12 -1.22
CA PRO A 408 -34.65 -6.04 -0.11
C PRO A 408 -35.28 -7.36 -0.57
N ALA A 409 -34.99 -8.45 0.14
CA ALA A 409 -35.60 -9.77 -0.08
C ALA A 409 -35.54 -10.26 -1.53
N ALA A 410 -34.42 -10.01 -2.21
CA ALA A 410 -34.26 -10.27 -3.63
C ALA A 410 -33.54 -11.59 -3.93
N TYR A 411 -32.80 -12.15 -2.98
CA TYR A 411 -31.92 -13.29 -3.22
C TYR A 411 -32.18 -14.43 -2.25
N ASP A 412 -32.28 -15.64 -2.79
CA ASP A 412 -32.43 -16.84 -1.97
C ASP A 412 -31.08 -17.28 -1.39
N VAL A 413 -29.99 -17.03 -2.12
CA VAL A 413 -28.63 -17.31 -1.66
C VAL A 413 -27.72 -16.11 -1.92
N VAL A 414 -26.94 -15.74 -0.91
CA VAL A 414 -25.83 -14.78 -1.03
C VAL A 414 -24.53 -15.50 -0.69
N ILE A 415 -23.55 -15.42 -1.58
CA ILE A 415 -22.22 -16.03 -1.43
C ILE A 415 -21.21 -14.90 -1.36
N ALA A 416 -20.50 -14.78 -0.24
CA ALA A 416 -19.42 -13.81 -0.06
C ALA A 416 -18.07 -14.51 -0.27
N ASP A 417 -17.59 -14.48 -1.51
CA ASP A 417 -16.29 -14.97 -1.96
C ASP A 417 -15.28 -13.83 -1.95
N LEU A 418 -14.95 -13.37 -0.75
CA LEU A 418 -14.21 -12.14 -0.52
C LEU A 418 -12.74 -12.43 -0.13
N PRO A 419 -11.84 -11.44 -0.29
CA PRO A 419 -10.48 -11.51 0.24
C PRO A 419 -10.49 -11.67 1.76
N ASP A 420 -9.45 -12.31 2.30
CA ASP A 420 -9.35 -12.62 3.72
C ASP A 420 -9.65 -11.42 4.64
N PRO A 421 -10.43 -11.58 5.73
CA PRO A 421 -10.85 -10.51 6.64
C PRO A 421 -9.73 -9.71 7.32
N GLY A 422 -8.51 -10.25 7.33
CA GLY A 422 -7.31 -9.65 7.93
C GLY A 422 -6.52 -8.70 7.01
N ILE A 423 -7.03 -8.42 5.81
CA ILE A 423 -6.42 -7.46 4.89
C ILE A 423 -7.13 -6.10 5.07
N THR A 424 -6.38 -5.03 5.35
CA THR A 424 -6.94 -3.71 5.72
C THR A 424 -8.02 -3.20 4.76
N ALA A 425 -7.89 -3.47 3.45
CA ALA A 425 -8.87 -3.06 2.44
C ALA A 425 -10.18 -3.89 2.47
N SER A 426 -10.11 -5.18 2.85
CA SER A 426 -11.27 -6.07 2.91
C SER A 426 -12.01 -5.99 4.25
N THR A 427 -11.37 -5.50 5.33
CA THR A 427 -11.97 -5.42 6.68
C THR A 427 -13.35 -4.76 6.70
N LYS A 428 -13.58 -3.73 5.87
CA LYS A 428 -14.91 -3.07 5.74
C LYS A 428 -16.02 -4.03 5.26
N LEU A 429 -15.67 -5.07 4.51
CA LEU A 429 -16.58 -6.09 3.97
C LEU A 429 -16.88 -7.20 4.99
N TYR A 430 -16.32 -7.11 6.19
CA TYR A 430 -16.58 -8.02 7.30
C TYR A 430 -17.19 -7.29 8.51
N SER A 431 -17.78 -6.10 8.29
CA SER A 431 -18.40 -5.31 9.36
C SER A 431 -19.87 -5.68 9.59
N GLN A 432 -20.39 -5.33 10.78
CA GLN A 432 -21.80 -5.52 11.12
C GLN A 432 -22.73 -4.82 10.12
N GLU A 433 -22.34 -3.63 9.64
CA GLU A 433 -23.09 -2.87 8.64
C GLU A 433 -23.14 -3.60 7.30
N PHE A 434 -22.03 -4.19 6.86
CA PHE A 434 -22.00 -5.00 5.64
C PHE A 434 -22.94 -6.20 5.74
N TYR A 435 -22.87 -6.96 6.85
CA TYR A 435 -23.76 -8.10 7.04
C TYR A 435 -25.22 -7.69 7.23
N GLY A 436 -25.50 -6.53 7.81
CA GLY A 436 -26.86 -5.98 7.88
C GLY A 436 -27.43 -5.68 6.50
N LEU A 437 -26.62 -5.20 5.57
CA LEU A 437 -27.02 -5.00 4.18
C LEU A 437 -27.22 -6.33 3.44
N ALA A 438 -26.34 -7.31 3.65
CA ALA A 438 -26.49 -8.65 3.08
C ALA A 438 -27.75 -9.34 3.62
N HIS A 439 -28.01 -9.26 4.93
CA HIS A 439 -29.22 -9.76 5.58
C HIS A 439 -30.48 -9.14 4.97
N ARG A 440 -30.50 -7.83 4.71
CA ARG A 440 -31.64 -7.16 4.05
C ARG A 440 -31.89 -7.67 2.62
N ALA A 441 -30.84 -8.06 1.91
CA ALA A 441 -30.96 -8.57 0.54
C ALA A 441 -31.51 -10.01 0.47
N LEU A 442 -31.42 -10.78 1.57
CA LEU A 442 -31.92 -12.15 1.66
C LEU A 442 -33.46 -12.20 1.65
N ALA A 443 -34.00 -13.07 0.80
CA ALA A 443 -35.38 -13.48 0.81
C ALA A 443 -35.72 -14.29 2.09
N PRO A 444 -37.01 -14.48 2.44
CA PRO A 444 -37.41 -15.43 3.46
C PRO A 444 -36.80 -16.81 3.20
N ASP A 445 -36.33 -17.49 4.25
CA ASP A 445 -35.56 -18.75 4.18
C ASP A 445 -34.24 -18.68 3.39
N GLY A 446 -33.82 -17.47 3.02
CA GLY A 446 -32.58 -17.23 2.30
C GLY A 446 -31.34 -17.47 3.14
N ARG A 447 -30.25 -17.85 2.46
CA ARG A 447 -28.99 -18.26 3.08
C ARG A 447 -27.84 -17.37 2.65
N LEU A 448 -26.97 -17.05 3.60
CA LEU A 448 -25.70 -16.36 3.37
C LEU A 448 -24.57 -17.31 3.72
N VAL A 449 -23.54 -17.36 2.89
CA VAL A 449 -22.28 -18.04 3.22
C VAL A 449 -21.12 -17.10 3.02
N VAL A 450 -20.16 -17.14 3.94
CA VAL A 450 -19.00 -16.26 3.96
C VAL A 450 -17.73 -17.08 4.11
N HIS A 451 -16.74 -16.83 3.25
CA HIS A 451 -15.37 -17.25 3.51
C HIS A 451 -14.76 -16.37 4.61
N ALA A 452 -14.43 -16.99 5.74
CA ALA A 452 -14.03 -16.31 6.99
C ALA A 452 -12.54 -16.47 7.33
N GLY A 453 -11.74 -16.95 6.37
CA GLY A 453 -10.32 -17.25 6.56
C GLY A 453 -10.07 -18.56 7.33
N PRO A 454 -8.79 -18.90 7.58
CA PRO A 454 -8.41 -20.19 8.16
C PRO A 454 -8.72 -20.29 9.66
N VAL A 455 -9.42 -21.36 10.05
CA VAL A 455 -9.78 -21.60 11.47
C VAL A 455 -8.55 -21.99 12.29
N SER A 456 -7.66 -22.79 11.72
CA SER A 456 -6.51 -23.35 12.44
C SER A 456 -5.41 -22.32 12.76
N SER A 457 -5.13 -21.41 11.83
CA SER A 457 -4.04 -20.44 11.96
C SER A 457 -4.47 -19.06 12.42
N ARG A 458 -5.72 -18.64 12.14
CA ARG A 458 -6.28 -17.34 12.56
C ARG A 458 -7.65 -17.50 13.26
N PRO A 459 -7.75 -18.26 14.36
CA PRO A 459 -9.03 -18.56 15.00
C PRO A 459 -9.77 -17.30 15.50
N ARG A 460 -9.03 -16.28 15.99
CA ARG A 460 -9.65 -15.00 16.41
C ARG A 460 -10.33 -14.30 15.24
N VAL A 461 -9.65 -14.16 14.10
CA VAL A 461 -10.24 -13.55 12.89
C VAL A 461 -11.52 -14.28 12.50
N PHE A 462 -11.48 -15.62 12.41
CA PHE A 462 -12.62 -16.45 12.06
C PHE A 462 -13.81 -16.26 13.01
N TRP A 463 -13.58 -16.32 14.34
CA TRP A 463 -14.66 -16.17 15.31
C TRP A 463 -15.18 -14.72 15.43
N THR A 464 -14.39 -13.71 15.04
CA THR A 464 -14.85 -12.32 14.92
C THR A 464 -15.87 -12.23 13.77
N VAL A 465 -15.62 -12.90 12.63
CA VAL A 465 -16.61 -12.99 11.54
C VAL A 465 -17.92 -13.59 12.03
N ASP A 466 -17.89 -14.78 12.65
CA ASP A 466 -19.10 -15.44 13.18
C ASP A 466 -19.86 -14.53 14.17
N THR A 467 -19.14 -13.88 15.10
CA THR A 467 -19.75 -12.97 16.08
C THR A 467 -20.38 -11.76 15.40
N THR A 468 -19.72 -11.19 14.40
CA THR A 468 -20.19 -10.00 13.68
C THR A 468 -21.43 -10.32 12.85
N MET A 469 -21.48 -11.48 12.20
CA MET A 469 -22.69 -11.97 11.52
C MET A 469 -23.86 -12.14 12.50
N ARG A 470 -23.60 -12.74 13.68
CA ARG A 470 -24.61 -12.87 14.74
C ARG A 470 -25.11 -11.51 15.24
N ALA A 471 -24.22 -10.53 15.40
CA ALA A 471 -24.59 -9.17 15.78
C ALA A 471 -25.42 -8.45 14.70
N ALA A 472 -25.29 -8.83 13.44
CA ALA A 472 -26.13 -8.35 12.34
C ALA A 472 -27.51 -9.03 12.26
N GLY A 473 -27.84 -9.92 13.21
CA GLY A 473 -29.14 -10.60 13.30
C GLY A 473 -29.19 -11.98 12.65
N LEU A 474 -28.07 -12.51 12.15
CA LEU A 474 -28.03 -13.80 11.47
C LEU A 474 -27.82 -14.98 12.44
N ARG A 475 -28.44 -16.12 12.16
CA ARG A 475 -28.17 -17.41 12.82
C ARG A 475 -27.08 -18.16 12.06
N THR A 476 -25.96 -18.45 12.72
CA THR A 476 -24.74 -18.97 12.07
C THR A 476 -24.46 -20.43 12.36
N VAL A 477 -23.86 -21.12 11.39
CA VAL A 477 -23.31 -22.47 11.45
C VAL A 477 -21.90 -22.45 10.86
N PRO A 478 -20.85 -22.48 11.70
CA PRO A 478 -19.48 -22.48 11.24
C PRO A 478 -19.02 -23.89 10.82
N TYR A 479 -18.22 -23.97 9.77
CA TYR A 479 -17.59 -25.19 9.29
C TYR A 479 -16.26 -24.86 8.61
N ARG A 480 -15.49 -25.89 8.27
CA ARG A 480 -14.23 -25.76 7.56
C ARG A 480 -14.11 -26.92 6.57
N VAL A 481 -13.15 -26.82 5.66
CA VAL A 481 -12.66 -27.99 4.92
C VAL A 481 -11.14 -27.99 4.94
N ASP A 482 -10.56 -29.19 4.93
CA ASP A 482 -9.13 -29.33 4.79
C ASP A 482 -8.72 -28.97 3.35
N GLY A 483 -7.81 -28.00 3.27
CA GLY A 483 -7.30 -27.45 2.03
C GLY A 483 -5.81 -27.20 2.18
N ARG A 484 -5.12 -27.04 1.06
CA ARG A 484 -3.91 -26.25 1.12
C ARG A 484 -4.33 -24.85 0.79
N ASP A 485 -4.41 -24.01 1.80
CA ASP A 485 -4.17 -22.61 1.51
C ASP A 485 -2.66 -22.55 1.23
N GLU A 486 -2.24 -22.96 0.02
CA GLU A 486 -0.88 -22.69 -0.44
C GLU A 486 -0.83 -21.17 -0.58
N GLY A 487 -0.62 -20.48 0.54
CA GLY A 487 -0.07 -19.14 0.55
C GLY A 487 1.34 -19.23 -0.03
N PHE A 488 1.45 -19.59 -1.30
CA PHE A 488 2.68 -19.46 -2.03
C PHE A 488 2.98 -17.97 -2.06
N ALA A 489 4.19 -17.70 -1.62
CA ALA A 489 4.54 -16.49 -0.93
C ALA A 489 5.06 -15.48 -1.95
N ALA A 490 4.18 -15.00 -2.81
CA ALA A 490 4.54 -13.98 -3.79
C ALA A 490 4.15 -12.55 -3.36
N GLY A 491 3.42 -12.41 -2.24
CA GLY A 491 2.91 -11.16 -1.70
C GLY A 491 3.33 -10.89 -0.25
N PRO A 492 2.61 -10.02 0.48
CA PRO A 492 2.90 -9.62 1.87
C PRO A 492 3.19 -10.77 2.85
N ASP A 493 2.53 -11.91 2.62
CA ASP A 493 2.60 -13.07 3.50
C ASP A 493 3.97 -13.79 3.39
N ARG A 494 4.81 -13.49 2.38
CA ARG A 494 6.21 -13.95 2.26
C ARG A 494 7.10 -13.43 3.39
N VAL A 495 6.90 -12.17 3.79
CA VAL A 495 7.76 -11.49 4.78
C VAL A 495 7.42 -11.94 6.21
N THR A 496 6.21 -12.45 6.46
CA THR A 496 5.76 -12.79 7.81
C THR A 496 6.28 -14.14 8.32
N GLY A 497 7.06 -14.88 7.51
CA GLY A 497 7.67 -16.14 7.94
C GLY A 497 6.65 -17.23 8.28
N ALA A 498 5.40 -17.09 7.84
CA ALA A 498 4.33 -18.06 8.03
C ALA A 498 4.52 -19.29 7.12
N SER A 499 5.66 -19.98 7.26
CA SER A 499 6.03 -21.24 6.59
C SER A 499 5.10 -22.42 6.92
N ARG A 500 4.01 -22.20 7.67
CA ARG A 500 2.91 -23.16 7.83
C ARG A 500 1.70 -22.62 7.07
N ALA A 501 1.66 -22.94 5.78
CA ALA A 501 0.47 -22.84 4.95
C ALA A 501 -0.77 -23.27 5.77
N PRO A 502 -1.80 -22.41 5.89
CA PRO A 502 -3.04 -22.81 6.53
C PRO A 502 -3.56 -24.11 5.92
N ARG A 503 -3.93 -25.06 6.78
CA ARG A 503 -4.39 -26.39 6.35
C ARG A 503 -5.90 -26.45 6.14
N ASP A 504 -6.57 -25.30 6.23
CA ASP A 504 -8.02 -25.23 6.17
C ASP A 504 -8.53 -23.89 5.67
N TRP A 505 -9.68 -23.94 5.00
CA TRP A 505 -10.52 -22.77 4.75
C TRP A 505 -11.73 -22.83 5.67
N GLY A 506 -12.00 -21.72 6.36
CA GLY A 506 -13.14 -21.57 7.25
C GLY A 506 -14.30 -20.88 6.56
N PHE A 507 -15.51 -21.39 6.80
CA PHE A 507 -16.74 -20.83 6.28
C PHE A 507 -17.79 -20.66 7.38
N VAL A 508 -18.63 -19.64 7.23
CA VAL A 508 -19.79 -19.42 8.10
C VAL A 508 -21.05 -19.39 7.23
N LEU A 509 -21.88 -20.44 7.36
CA LEU A 509 -23.22 -20.46 6.78
C LEU A 509 -24.20 -19.77 7.72
N ALA A 510 -25.14 -19.00 7.20
CA ALA A 510 -26.09 -18.26 8.01
C ALA A 510 -27.45 -18.06 7.32
N ALA A 511 -28.47 -17.78 8.13
CA ALA A 511 -29.80 -17.38 7.67
C ALA A 511 -30.44 -16.41 8.69
N ALA A 512 -31.52 -15.73 8.29
CA ALA A 512 -32.17 -14.70 9.10
C ALA A 512 -32.88 -15.28 10.35
N ASP A 513 -33.90 -16.11 10.13
CA ASP A 513 -34.84 -16.48 11.20
C ASP A 513 -34.48 -17.80 11.89
N THR A 514 -34.02 -18.78 11.13
CA THR A 514 -33.73 -20.14 11.62
C THR A 514 -32.27 -20.49 11.39
N THR A 515 -31.71 -21.33 12.28
CA THR A 515 -30.37 -21.86 12.06
C THR A 515 -30.39 -22.76 10.83
N PRO A 516 -29.61 -22.46 9.77
CA PRO A 516 -29.66 -23.24 8.53
C PRO A 516 -29.12 -24.65 8.76
N SER A 517 -29.69 -25.64 8.05
CA SER A 517 -29.16 -27.00 8.06
C SER A 517 -27.90 -27.08 7.20
N LEU A 518 -26.80 -27.53 7.81
CA LEU A 518 -25.57 -27.81 7.09
C LEU A 518 -25.67 -29.18 6.42
N GLY A 519 -25.75 -29.18 5.09
CA GLY A 519 -25.92 -30.39 4.29
C GLY A 519 -25.79 -30.10 2.81
N LEU A 520 -25.91 -31.14 1.98
CA LEU A 520 -25.87 -31.03 0.53
C LEU A 520 -27.28 -31.27 -0.03
N ASP A 521 -27.63 -30.55 -1.08
CA ASP A 521 -28.90 -30.73 -1.78
C ASP A 521 -28.96 -32.14 -2.40
N PRO A 522 -29.92 -33.01 -1.99
CA PRO A 522 -30.03 -34.36 -2.51
C PRO A 522 -30.48 -34.43 -3.98
N HIS A 523 -31.02 -33.34 -4.52
CA HIS A 523 -31.50 -33.25 -5.90
C HIS A 523 -30.45 -32.66 -6.87
N ALA A 524 -29.37 -32.10 -6.34
CA ALA A 524 -28.27 -31.56 -7.15
C ALA A 524 -27.25 -32.65 -7.54
N PRO A 525 -26.51 -32.46 -8.66
CA PRO A 525 -25.40 -33.35 -9.00
C PRO A 525 -24.37 -33.39 -7.87
N PRO A 526 -23.94 -34.58 -7.39
CA PRO A 526 -23.10 -34.67 -6.21
C PRO A 526 -21.78 -33.91 -6.39
N PRO A 527 -21.29 -33.19 -5.36
CA PRO A 527 -19.96 -32.60 -5.37
C PRO A 527 -18.89 -33.68 -5.55
N ARG A 528 -17.75 -33.31 -6.12
CA ARG A 528 -16.66 -34.24 -6.45
C ARG A 528 -15.75 -34.50 -5.26
N THR A 529 -15.63 -33.52 -4.37
CA THR A 529 -14.69 -33.54 -3.24
C THR A 529 -15.39 -33.48 -1.89
N LEU A 530 -16.57 -32.86 -1.83
CA LEU A 530 -17.31 -32.66 -0.59
C LEU A 530 -18.35 -33.77 -0.36
N THR A 531 -18.42 -34.29 0.87
CA THR A 531 -19.45 -35.26 1.29
C THR A 531 -20.23 -34.73 2.49
N GLY A 532 -21.49 -35.16 2.67
CA GLY A 532 -22.27 -34.77 3.85
C GLY A 532 -21.63 -35.24 5.17
N ALA A 533 -20.98 -36.40 5.16
CA ALA A 533 -20.29 -36.94 6.33
C ALA A 533 -19.05 -36.11 6.72
N SER A 534 -18.23 -35.72 5.74
CA SER A 534 -17.06 -34.86 5.97
C SER A 534 -17.48 -33.49 6.47
N LEU A 535 -18.50 -32.87 5.83
CA LEU A 535 -19.02 -31.57 6.22
C LEU A 535 -19.54 -31.56 7.69
N ALA A 536 -20.27 -32.60 8.09
CA ALA A 536 -20.74 -32.74 9.47
C ALA A 536 -19.61 -32.98 10.47
N ALA A 537 -18.57 -33.73 10.09
CA ALA A 537 -17.40 -33.97 10.93
C ALA A 537 -16.57 -32.69 11.12
N ASP A 538 -16.40 -31.90 10.06
CA ASP A 538 -15.66 -30.65 10.10
C ASP A 538 -16.39 -29.58 10.91
N ALA A 539 -17.72 -29.47 10.76
CA ALA A 539 -18.53 -28.57 11.59
C ALA A 539 -18.40 -28.89 13.09
N ARG A 540 -18.43 -30.18 13.47
CA ARG A 540 -18.19 -30.61 14.87
C ARG A 540 -16.77 -30.29 15.35
N THR A 541 -15.80 -30.26 14.44
CA THR A 541 -14.41 -29.93 14.77
C THR A 541 -14.24 -28.43 14.99
N VAL A 542 -14.81 -27.60 14.12
CA VAL A 542 -14.82 -26.14 14.28
C VAL A 542 -15.61 -25.74 15.52
N ALA A 543 -16.77 -26.34 15.80
CA ALA A 543 -17.54 -26.01 16.99
C ALA A 543 -16.74 -26.16 18.31
N ARG A 544 -15.76 -27.07 18.35
CA ARG A 544 -14.88 -27.29 19.52
C ARG A 544 -13.81 -26.20 19.70
N THR A 545 -13.53 -25.39 18.68
CA THR A 545 -12.54 -24.30 18.73
C THR A 545 -13.18 -22.94 19.02
N ARG A 546 -14.49 -22.90 19.34
CA ARG A 546 -15.26 -21.67 19.55
C ARG A 546 -14.67 -20.77 20.62
N ILE A 547 -14.40 -19.52 20.26
CA ILE A 547 -14.02 -18.45 21.18
C ILE A 547 -15.27 -17.61 21.48
N THR A 548 -15.62 -17.51 22.76
CA THR A 548 -16.78 -16.75 23.23
C THR A 548 -16.39 -15.35 23.70
N GLY A 549 -17.34 -14.41 23.68
CA GLY A 549 -17.16 -13.07 24.25
C GLY A 549 -16.32 -12.11 23.40
N MET A 550 -16.16 -12.41 22.11
CA MET A 550 -15.47 -11.50 21.20
C MET A 550 -16.39 -10.33 20.81
N PRO A 551 -15.85 -9.12 20.65
CA PRO A 551 -16.63 -7.98 20.15
C PRO A 551 -16.96 -8.18 18.66
N PRO A 552 -18.15 -7.72 18.20
CA PRO A 552 -18.43 -7.65 16.77
C PRO A 552 -17.62 -6.51 16.13
N SER A 553 -17.20 -6.72 14.90
CA SER A 553 -16.50 -5.71 14.10
C SER A 553 -17.50 -4.75 13.47
N THR A 554 -17.25 -3.45 13.59
CA THR A 554 -18.07 -2.39 12.96
C THR A 554 -17.20 -1.52 12.06
N LEU A 555 -17.81 -0.69 11.21
CA LEU A 555 -17.02 0.24 10.38
C LEU A 555 -16.20 1.24 11.23
N VAL A 556 -16.67 1.57 12.43
CA VAL A 556 -16.02 2.53 13.33
C VAL A 556 -15.01 1.84 14.25
N HIS A 557 -15.26 0.57 14.59
CA HIS A 557 -14.41 -0.25 15.46
C HIS A 557 -14.10 -1.59 14.79
N PRO A 558 -13.10 -1.64 13.89
CA PRO A 558 -12.70 -2.88 13.24
C PRO A 558 -11.92 -3.80 14.20
N GLU A 559 -12.40 -5.03 14.38
CA GLU A 559 -11.88 -6.01 15.36
C GLU A 559 -11.00 -7.11 14.73
N TYR A 560 -10.38 -6.83 13.58
CA TYR A 560 -9.59 -7.79 12.81
C TYR A 560 -8.07 -7.55 12.85
N ALA A 561 -7.62 -6.50 13.55
CA ALA A 561 -6.21 -6.26 13.83
C ALA A 561 -5.73 -7.20 14.95
N ASN A 562 -4.57 -7.83 14.76
CA ASN A 562 -4.01 -8.83 15.67
C ASN A 562 -3.42 -8.21 16.95
#